data_AF-A0ABD8B517-F1
#
_entry.id   AF-A0ABD8B517-F1
#
_cell.length_a   1.000
_cell.length_b   1.000
_cell.length_c   1.000
_cell.angle_alpha   90.00
_cell.angle_beta   90.00
_cell.angle_gamma   90.00
#
_symmetry.space_group_name_H-M   'P 1'
#
loop_
_entity.id
_entity.type
_entity.pdbx_description
1 polymer ?
#
loop_
_entity_poly.entity_id
_entity_poly.type
_entity_poly.pdbx_seq_one_letter_code
_entity_poly.pdbx_strand_id
1 'polypeptide(L)'
;MALAVVRDLREYRAPVSEEELAEFETDVLSGFVLARASAGLVDSTIRNDTNHLELIRDWFGRPRWEMEPADADVYFGKVLRDAKPSTRTGRAGALAVFFQFLELRHKVELHNLTGRVVECPLDEMNRPRASVEPQLRIPPSEAEIEALFAGWREELVT
;
A
#
# COMPACT_ATOMS: atom_id res chain seq x y z
N MET A 1 -14.00 28.92 -23.73
CA MET A 1 -12.78 28.11 -23.56
C MET A 1 -11.90 28.81 -22.53
N ALA A 2 -11.83 28.29 -21.31
CA ALA A 2 -10.95 28.82 -20.27
C ALA A 2 -9.59 28.12 -20.40
N LEU A 3 -8.52 28.89 -20.59
CA LEU A 3 -7.15 28.37 -20.58
C LEU A 3 -6.84 27.85 -19.18
N ALA A 4 -6.17 26.70 -19.09
CA ALA A 4 -5.65 26.19 -17.83
C ALA A 4 -4.67 27.21 -17.25
N VAL A 5 -4.92 27.65 -16.00
CA VAL A 5 -4.06 28.60 -15.31
C VAL A 5 -2.73 27.90 -15.03
N VAL A 6 -1.69 28.24 -15.82
CA VAL A 6 -0.31 27.86 -15.53
C VAL A 6 0.19 28.78 -14.42
N ARG A 7 0.24 28.27 -13.18
CA ARG A 7 0.79 29.00 -12.04
C ARG A 7 2.29 28.78 -11.95
N ASP A 8 3.03 29.86 -11.70
CA ASP A 8 4.49 29.82 -11.55
C ASP A 8 4.84 29.03 -10.28
N LEU A 9 5.79 28.09 -10.39
CA LEU A 9 6.30 27.29 -9.27
C LEU A 9 7.02 28.15 -8.19
N ARG A 10 7.29 29.42 -8.50
CA ARG A 10 7.97 30.39 -7.62
C ARG A 10 7.00 31.30 -6.87
N GLU A 11 5.69 31.21 -7.12
CA GLU A 11 4.72 31.93 -6.30
C GLU A 11 4.68 31.31 -4.90
N TYR A 12 4.96 32.13 -3.89
CA TYR A 12 4.88 31.75 -2.49
C TYR A 12 3.44 31.31 -2.17
N ARG A 13 3.26 30.00 -2.00
CA ARG A 13 2.01 29.42 -1.52
C ARG A 13 1.96 29.60 0.00
N ALA A 14 0.83 30.05 0.54
CA ALA A 14 0.62 30.00 1.99
C ALA A 14 0.85 28.56 2.47
N PRO A 15 1.43 28.37 3.68
CA PRO A 15 1.66 27.04 4.22
C PRO A 15 0.33 26.29 4.28
N VAL A 16 0.32 25.09 3.70
CA VAL A 16 -0.85 24.21 3.67
C VAL A 16 -1.17 23.78 5.10
N SER A 17 -2.43 23.87 5.49
CA SER A 17 -2.88 23.42 6.80
C SER A 17 -2.81 21.89 6.93
N GLU A 18 -2.81 21.38 8.17
CA GLU A 18 -2.84 19.94 8.43
C GLU A 18 -4.12 19.29 7.90
N GLU A 19 -5.25 20.00 7.94
CA GLU A 19 -6.54 19.55 7.41
C GLU A 19 -6.49 19.40 5.88
N GLU A 20 -6.00 20.41 5.16
CA GLU A 20 -5.83 20.35 3.71
C GLU A 20 -4.87 19.22 3.28
N LEU A 21 -3.82 18.94 4.07
CA LEU A 21 -2.93 17.81 3.80
C LEU A 21 -3.62 16.45 4.02
N ALA A 22 -4.48 16.34 5.02
CA ALA A 22 -5.24 15.11 5.29
C ALA A 22 -6.30 14.84 4.22
N GLU A 23 -7.00 15.89 3.76
CA GLU A 23 -7.91 15.81 2.62
C GLU A 23 -7.16 15.38 1.36
N PHE A 24 -6.00 16.01 1.10
CA PHE A 24 -5.15 15.65 -0.02
C PHE A 24 -4.66 14.19 0.04
N GLU A 25 -4.31 13.68 1.23
CA GLU A 25 -3.95 12.27 1.42
C GLU A 25 -5.08 11.32 1.03
N THR A 26 -6.31 11.69 1.35
CA THR A 26 -7.52 10.92 1.00
C THR A 26 -7.78 10.94 -0.51
N ASP A 27 -7.64 12.10 -1.15
CA ASP A 27 -7.82 12.26 -2.59
C ASP A 27 -6.77 11.49 -3.39
N VAL A 28 -5.50 11.56 -2.96
CA VAL A 28 -4.40 10.80 -3.57
C VAL A 28 -4.63 9.29 -3.44
N LEU A 29 -5.11 8.81 -2.29
CA LEU A 29 -5.41 7.39 -2.11
C LEU A 29 -6.60 6.94 -2.99
N SER A 30 -7.61 7.79 -3.14
CA SER A 30 -8.74 7.55 -4.06
C SER A 30 -8.28 7.51 -5.51
N GLY A 31 -7.40 8.43 -5.92
CA GLY A 31 -6.77 8.45 -7.24
C GLY A 31 -5.91 7.21 -7.49
N PHE A 32 -5.21 6.72 -6.47
CA PHE A 32 -4.46 5.47 -6.54
C PHE A 32 -5.39 4.28 -6.82
N VAL A 33 -6.49 4.15 -6.09
CA VAL A 33 -7.50 3.10 -6.31
C VAL A 33 -8.02 3.14 -7.75
N LEU A 34 -8.36 4.33 -8.26
CA LEU A 34 -8.82 4.50 -9.64
C LEU A 34 -7.74 4.10 -10.67
N ALA A 35 -6.48 4.44 -10.41
CA ALA A 35 -5.37 4.07 -11.28
C ALA A 35 -5.14 2.55 -11.29
N ARG A 36 -5.29 1.86 -10.15
CA ARG A 36 -5.21 0.39 -10.07
C ARG A 36 -6.36 -0.27 -10.81
N ALA A 37 -7.59 0.22 -10.64
CA ALA A 37 -8.75 -0.28 -11.36
C ALA A 37 -8.59 -0.10 -12.88
N SER A 38 -8.11 1.07 -13.32
CA SER A 38 -7.85 1.37 -14.73
C SER A 38 -6.72 0.51 -15.34
N ALA A 39 -5.81 0.01 -14.52
CA ALA A 39 -4.79 -0.96 -14.91
C ALA A 39 -5.31 -2.41 -14.95
N GLY A 40 -6.62 -2.64 -14.73
CA GLY A 40 -7.26 -3.95 -14.84
C GLY A 40 -7.06 -4.87 -13.64
N LEU A 41 -6.68 -4.33 -12.49
CA LEU A 41 -6.51 -5.12 -11.27
C LEU A 41 -7.87 -5.46 -10.67
N VAL A 42 -7.99 -6.67 -10.13
CA VAL A 42 -9.19 -7.13 -9.42
C VAL A 42 -9.32 -6.44 -8.06
N ASP A 43 -10.56 -6.26 -7.60
CA ASP A 43 -10.88 -5.57 -6.35
C ASP A 43 -10.16 -6.14 -5.12
N SER A 44 -9.95 -7.46 -5.06
CA SER A 44 -9.23 -8.09 -3.96
C SER A 44 -7.77 -7.66 -3.89
N THR A 45 -7.11 -7.48 -5.03
CA THR A 45 -5.73 -6.97 -5.10
C THR A 45 -5.67 -5.51 -4.69
N ILE A 46 -6.59 -4.68 -5.19
CA ILE A 46 -6.66 -3.26 -4.84
C ILE A 46 -6.90 -3.10 -3.34
N ARG A 47 -7.85 -3.86 -2.77
CA ARG A 47 -8.12 -3.90 -1.34
C ARG A 47 -6.89 -4.33 -0.54
N ASN A 48 -6.15 -5.31 -1.02
CA ASN A 48 -4.93 -5.74 -0.34
C ASN A 48 -3.85 -4.63 -0.36
N ASP A 49 -3.70 -3.92 -1.48
CA ASP A 49 -2.80 -2.77 -1.59
C ASP A 49 -3.21 -1.66 -0.60
N THR A 50 -4.49 -1.27 -0.56
CA THR A 50 -4.98 -0.21 0.35
C THR A 50 -4.83 -0.62 1.82
N ASN A 51 -5.17 -1.86 2.18
CA ASN A 51 -5.01 -2.37 3.54
C ASN A 51 -3.53 -2.34 3.97
N HIS A 52 -2.60 -2.68 3.07
CA HIS A 52 -1.18 -2.57 3.38
C HIS A 52 -0.73 -1.12 3.59
N LEU A 53 -1.22 -0.19 2.78
CA LEU A 53 -0.92 1.24 2.90
C LEU A 53 -1.52 1.84 4.18
N GLU A 54 -2.71 1.44 4.59
CA GLU A 54 -3.33 1.81 5.87
C GLU A 54 -2.49 1.36 7.06
N LEU A 55 -2.10 0.08 7.10
CA LEU A 55 -1.24 -0.44 8.17
C LEU A 55 0.11 0.29 8.27
N ILE A 56 0.66 0.72 7.13
CA ILE A 56 1.89 1.54 7.10
C ILE A 56 1.61 2.92 7.69
N ARG A 57 0.51 3.57 7.31
CA ARG A 57 0.11 4.89 7.82
C ARG A 57 -0.14 4.90 9.32
N ASP A 58 -0.84 3.88 9.82
CA ASP A 58 -1.15 3.71 11.23
C ASP A 58 0.12 3.56 12.07
N TRP A 59 1.09 2.80 11.57
CA TRP A 59 2.39 2.67 12.23
C TRP A 59 3.22 3.96 12.14
N PHE A 60 3.24 4.59 10.96
CA PHE A 60 4.14 5.71 10.69
C PHE A 60 3.68 7.02 11.34
N GLY A 61 2.36 7.20 11.55
CA GLY A 61 1.78 8.37 12.20
C GLY A 61 1.83 9.67 11.37
N ARG A 62 2.56 9.68 10.25
CA ARG A 62 2.67 10.79 9.28
C ARG A 62 2.21 10.37 7.88
N PRO A 63 1.96 11.32 6.96
CA PRO A 63 1.62 10.98 5.58
C PRO A 63 2.66 10.05 4.94
N ARG A 64 2.20 9.07 4.16
CA ARG A 64 3.05 7.97 3.64
C ARG A 64 4.21 8.47 2.77
N TRP A 65 4.02 9.57 2.06
CA TRP A 65 5.03 10.19 1.20
C TRP A 65 6.14 10.92 1.96
N GLU A 66 6.03 11.07 3.28
CA GLU A 66 7.11 11.58 4.14
C GLU A 66 8.05 10.48 4.65
N MET A 67 7.79 9.22 4.33
CA MET A 67 8.67 8.12 4.71
C MET A 67 10.05 8.28 4.06
N GLU A 68 11.09 8.26 4.88
CA GLU A 68 12.48 8.25 4.43
C GLU A 68 13.03 6.81 4.39
N PRO A 69 14.17 6.56 3.72
CA PRO A 69 14.79 5.23 3.69
C PRO A 69 15.04 4.65 5.09
N ALA A 70 15.44 5.48 6.05
CA ALA A 70 15.65 5.04 7.44
C ALA A 70 14.36 4.57 8.12
N ASP A 71 13.21 5.18 7.79
CA ASP A 71 11.91 4.75 8.29
C ASP A 71 11.52 3.40 7.70
N ALA A 72 11.78 3.19 6.40
CA ALA A 72 11.57 1.91 5.74
C ALA A 72 12.45 0.81 6.34
N ASP A 73 13.72 1.08 6.65
CA ASP A 73 14.62 0.15 7.32
C ASP A 73 14.11 -0.26 8.70
N VAL A 74 13.61 0.70 9.49
CA VAL A 74 13.00 0.39 10.79
C VAL A 74 11.75 -0.45 10.60
N TYR A 75 10.88 -0.09 9.66
CA TYR A 75 9.63 -0.79 9.44
C TYR A 75 9.85 -2.23 8.97
N PHE A 76 10.60 -2.43 7.89
CA PHE A 76 10.80 -3.77 7.32
C PHE A 76 11.84 -4.59 8.09
N GLY A 77 12.84 -3.94 8.71
CA GLY A 77 13.93 -4.59 9.44
C GLY A 77 13.66 -4.84 10.93
N LYS A 78 12.75 -4.11 11.57
CA LYS A 78 12.38 -4.31 12.98
C LYS A 78 10.91 -4.66 13.15
N VAL A 79 10.01 -3.81 12.67
CA VAL A 79 8.56 -3.97 12.90
C VAL A 79 8.02 -5.23 12.22
N LEU A 80 8.53 -5.54 11.02
CA LEU A 80 8.13 -6.72 10.23
C LEU A 80 9.18 -7.81 10.17
N ARG A 81 10.10 -7.82 11.14
CA ARG A 81 11.12 -8.86 11.24
C ARG A 81 10.51 -10.25 11.33
N ASP A 82 9.51 -10.41 12.21
CA ASP A 82 8.89 -11.70 12.52
C ASP A 82 7.60 -11.96 11.71
N ALA A 83 7.26 -11.04 10.80
CA ALA A 83 6.12 -11.23 9.91
C ALA A 83 6.39 -12.33 8.87
N LYS A 84 5.33 -12.99 8.40
CA LYS A 84 5.46 -13.95 7.30
C LYS A 84 6.12 -13.28 6.08
N PRO A 85 7.02 -13.97 5.34
CA PRO A 85 7.69 -13.39 4.17
C PRO A 85 6.71 -12.79 3.14
N SER A 86 5.58 -13.45 2.91
CA SER A 86 4.53 -12.96 2.02
C SER A 86 3.91 -11.65 2.48
N THR A 87 3.71 -11.46 3.79
CA THR A 87 3.21 -10.20 4.36
C THR A 87 4.21 -9.07 4.16
N ARG A 88 5.49 -9.34 4.40
CA ARG A 88 6.57 -8.34 4.23
C ARG A 88 6.69 -7.89 2.77
N THR A 89 6.68 -8.85 1.84
CA THR A 89 6.74 -8.55 0.40
C THR A 89 5.46 -7.93 -0.14
N GLY A 90 4.28 -8.32 0.38
CA GLY A 90 3.02 -7.65 0.05
C GLY A 90 3.02 -6.18 0.44
N ARG A 91 3.43 -5.87 1.68
CA ARG A 91 3.56 -4.47 2.14
C ARG A 91 4.59 -3.65 1.36
N ALA A 92 5.78 -4.22 1.13
CA ALA A 92 6.79 -3.56 0.31
C ALA A 92 6.32 -3.36 -1.14
N GLY A 93 5.55 -4.31 -1.66
CA GLY A 93 4.91 -4.26 -2.97
C GLY A 93 3.95 -3.09 -3.11
N ALA A 94 2.97 -3.00 -2.20
CA ALA A 94 1.99 -1.93 -2.15
C ALA A 94 2.66 -0.55 -2.01
N LEU A 95 3.64 -0.43 -1.11
CA LEU A 95 4.37 0.82 -0.88
C LEU A 95 5.10 1.29 -2.15
N ALA A 96 5.85 0.39 -2.81
CA ALA A 96 6.60 0.75 -4.01
C ALA A 96 5.69 1.16 -5.17
N VAL A 97 4.57 0.45 -5.39
CA VAL A 97 3.61 0.78 -6.45
C VAL A 97 2.89 2.11 -6.14
N PHE A 98 2.60 2.38 -4.87
CA PHE A 98 2.04 3.66 -4.45
C PHE A 98 3.01 4.81 -4.72
N PHE A 99 4.28 4.70 -4.33
CA PHE A 99 5.28 5.73 -4.62
C PHE A 99 5.52 5.91 -6.13
N GLN A 100 5.50 4.83 -6.92
CA GLN A 100 5.54 4.96 -8.38
C GLN A 100 4.35 5.78 -8.91
N PHE A 101 3.14 5.58 -8.37
CA PHE A 101 1.98 6.38 -8.69
C PHE A 101 2.17 7.86 -8.30
N LEU A 102 2.69 8.13 -7.10
CA LEU A 102 2.98 9.50 -6.65
C LEU A 102 4.01 10.19 -7.54
N GLU A 103 5.11 9.52 -7.85
CA GLU A 103 6.17 10.07 -8.68
C GLU A 103 5.70 10.40 -10.10
N LEU A 104 4.81 9.57 -10.67
CA LEU A 104 4.27 9.77 -12.00
C LEU A 104 3.20 10.87 -12.07
N ARG A 105 2.37 11.03 -11.03
CA ARG A 105 1.15 11.87 -11.09
C ARG A 105 1.13 13.06 -10.14
N HIS A 106 1.80 12.97 -9.00
CA HIS A 106 1.68 13.94 -7.91
C HIS A 106 3.02 14.53 -7.47
N LYS A 107 4.15 14.18 -8.10
CA LYS A 107 5.49 14.65 -7.69
C LYS A 107 5.61 16.18 -7.63
N VAL A 108 5.10 16.87 -8.65
CA VAL A 108 5.13 18.34 -8.73
C VAL A 108 4.17 18.95 -7.69
N GLU A 109 2.99 18.37 -7.55
CA GLU A 109 1.97 18.84 -6.61
C GLU A 109 2.43 18.70 -5.15
N LEU A 110 2.96 17.53 -4.79
CA LEU A 110 3.53 17.25 -3.47
C LEU A 110 4.72 18.17 -3.17
N HIS A 111 5.60 18.41 -4.14
CA HIS A 111 6.66 19.39 -4.00
C HIS A 111 6.13 20.80 -3.76
N ASN A 112 5.08 21.21 -4.46
CA ASN A 112 4.48 22.53 -4.27
C ASN A 112 3.72 22.68 -2.94
N LEU A 113 3.19 21.59 -2.38
CA LEU A 113 2.47 21.59 -1.09
C LEU A 113 3.43 21.50 0.10
N THR A 114 4.50 20.69 -0.03
CA THR A 114 5.35 20.29 1.11
C THR A 114 6.79 20.80 1.02
N GLY A 115 7.20 21.31 -0.14
CA GLY A 115 8.60 21.65 -0.44
C GLY A 115 9.52 20.43 -0.62
N ARG A 116 8.99 19.20 -0.57
CA ARG A 116 9.76 17.96 -0.65
C ARG A 116 9.60 17.30 -2.01
N VAL A 117 10.70 16.81 -2.56
CA VAL A 117 10.65 15.94 -3.73
C VAL A 117 10.37 14.53 -3.25
N VAL A 118 9.24 13.98 -3.70
CA VAL A 118 8.84 12.62 -3.36
C VAL A 118 9.67 11.62 -4.16
N GLU A 119 10.20 10.63 -3.43
CA GLU A 119 10.95 9.49 -3.95
C GLU A 119 10.59 8.26 -3.11
N CYS A 120 10.52 7.09 -3.76
CA CYS A 120 10.28 5.83 -3.07
C CYS A 120 11.35 5.54 -2.02
N PRO A 121 10.98 5.30 -0.74
CA PRO A 121 11.95 4.99 0.33
C PRO A 121 12.54 3.57 0.21
N LEU A 122 12.04 2.77 -0.73
CA LEU A 122 12.53 1.44 -1.04
C LEU A 122 13.28 1.46 -2.37
N ASP A 123 14.57 1.16 -2.34
CA ASP A 123 15.36 0.89 -3.55
C ASP A 123 15.29 -0.60 -3.97
N GLU A 124 15.88 -0.91 -5.13
CA GLU A 124 15.87 -2.27 -5.69
C GLU A 124 16.60 -3.32 -4.82
N MET A 125 17.55 -2.88 -3.98
CA MET A 125 18.40 -3.71 -3.14
C MET A 125 17.76 -3.99 -1.78
N ASN A 126 17.11 -2.98 -1.20
CA ASN A 126 16.51 -3.00 0.12
C ASN A 126 15.05 -3.48 0.11
N ARG A 127 14.40 -3.50 -1.06
CA ARG A 127 13.02 -4.00 -1.18
C ARG A 127 12.93 -5.49 -0.79
N PRO A 128 12.16 -5.85 0.25
CA PRO A 128 12.00 -7.24 0.67
C PRO A 128 11.44 -8.14 -0.43
N ARG A 129 12.25 -9.11 -0.86
CA ARG A 129 11.84 -10.15 -1.80
C ARG A 129 11.42 -11.39 -1.02
N ALA A 130 10.30 -11.98 -1.41
CA ALA A 130 9.92 -13.29 -0.90
C ALA A 130 10.38 -14.34 -1.90
N SER A 131 11.23 -15.26 -1.44
CA SER A 131 11.27 -16.62 -2.00
C SER A 131 10.24 -17.41 -1.20
N VAL A 132 9.13 -17.79 -1.84
CA VAL A 132 8.19 -18.73 -1.23
C VAL A 132 8.71 -20.12 -1.57
N GLU A 133 9.18 -20.87 -0.58
CA GLU A 133 9.28 -22.31 -0.74
C GLU A 133 7.85 -22.82 -0.96
N PRO A 134 7.55 -23.50 -2.09
CA PRO A 134 6.23 -24.04 -2.32
C PRO A 134 5.93 -25.05 -1.21
N GLN A 135 5.12 -24.63 -0.24
CA GLN A 135 4.65 -25.52 0.80
C GLN A 135 3.78 -26.58 0.13
N LEU A 136 4.11 -27.85 0.37
CA LEU A 136 3.30 -28.98 -0.06
C LEU A 136 1.91 -28.84 0.59
N ARG A 137 0.94 -28.36 -0.18
CA ARG A 137 -0.47 -28.39 0.22
C ARG A 137 -0.96 -29.80 -0.03
N ILE A 138 -0.92 -30.63 1.01
CA ILE A 138 -1.45 -31.99 0.96
C ILE A 138 -2.98 -31.88 0.89
N PRO A 139 -3.64 -32.42 -0.15
CA PRO A 139 -5.10 -32.45 -0.19
C PRO A 139 -5.63 -33.32 0.96
N PRO A 140 -6.80 -32.99 1.54
CA PRO A 140 -7.40 -33.84 2.56
C PRO A 140 -7.67 -35.23 2.00
N SER A 141 -7.49 -36.24 2.84
CA SER A 141 -7.84 -37.63 2.55
C SER A 141 -9.35 -37.82 2.49
N GLU A 142 -9.79 -38.91 1.85
CA GLU A 142 -11.21 -39.27 1.76
C GLU A 142 -11.85 -39.41 3.15
N ALA A 143 -11.12 -39.97 4.12
CA ALA A 143 -11.59 -40.11 5.51
C ALA A 143 -11.76 -38.76 6.22
N GLU A 144 -10.86 -37.78 5.98
CA GLU A 144 -10.99 -36.43 6.53
C GLU A 144 -12.17 -35.67 5.91
N ILE A 145 -12.40 -35.87 4.61
CA ILE A 145 -13.57 -35.33 3.90
C ILE A 145 -14.86 -35.94 4.48
N GLU A 146 -14.91 -37.27 4.64
CA GLU A 146 -16.09 -37.96 5.19
C GLU A 146 -16.39 -37.50 6.62
N ALA A 147 -15.38 -37.38 7.48
CA ALA A 147 -15.54 -36.90 8.85
C ALA A 147 -16.10 -35.48 8.90
N LEU A 148 -15.59 -34.57 8.04
CA LEU A 148 -16.10 -33.19 7.93
C LEU A 148 -17.59 -33.16 7.56
N PHE A 149 -17.98 -33.91 6.52
CA PHE A 149 -19.36 -33.92 6.04
C PHE A 149 -20.32 -34.72 6.93
N ALA A 150 -19.84 -35.72 7.68
CA ALA A 150 -20.62 -36.41 8.69
C ALA A 150 -20.95 -35.48 9.87
N GLY A 151 -19.94 -34.80 10.44
CA GLY A 151 -20.16 -33.84 11.52
C GLY A 151 -21.08 -32.69 11.11
N TRP A 152 -20.90 -32.15 9.89
CA TRP A 152 -21.79 -31.08 9.41
C TRP A 152 -23.25 -31.55 9.24
N ARG A 153 -23.47 -32.81 8.82
CA ARG A 153 -24.84 -33.38 8.75
C ARG A 153 -25.47 -33.49 10.12
N GLU A 154 -24.71 -33.85 11.15
CA GLU A 154 -25.21 -33.97 12.52
C GLU A 154 -25.59 -32.60 13.09
N GLU A 155 -24.79 -31.57 12.84
CA GLU A 155 -25.10 -30.19 13.25
C GLU A 155 -26.39 -29.64 12.60
N LEU A 156 -26.69 -30.03 11.36
CA LEU A 156 -27.91 -29.58 10.65
C LEU A 156 -29.21 -30.24 11.17
N VAL A 157 -29.11 -31.32 11.95
CA VAL A 157 -30.28 -32.02 12.53
C VAL A 157 -30.63 -31.47 13.92
N THR A 158 -29.77 -30.63 14.50
CA THR A 158 -29.97 -29.96 15.80
C THR A 158 -30.60 -28.58 15.62
#